data_AF-A0A117LRJ2-F1
#
_entry.id   AF-A0A117LRJ2-F1
#
_cell.length_a   1.000
_cell.length_b   1.000
_cell.length_c   1.000
_cell.angle_alpha   90.00
_cell.angle_beta   90.00
_cell.angle_gamma   90.00
#
_symmetry.space_group_name_H-M   'P 1'
#
loop_
_entity.id
_entity.type
_entity.pdbx_description
1 polymer ?
#
loop_
_entity_poly.entity_id
_entity_poly.type
_entity_poly.pdbx_seq_one_letter_code
_entity_poly.pdbx_strand_id
1 'polypeptide(L)'
;MLIRRTDGTMRLVTILACIRQLIGREGRDPPGAGPGEVCSLLINTFAGDSGEEGEHEEPGSAEAIRTACRRMQGAETKGDLLRIIAGEVAAFDLHDLEAMNARFERKVSHLPEGYRDRLLESVREEIFSAHHRLLLLSRNGGGQRMDEPPDPALDAYCSMVAEACTAKAREKDPRDLYLKYLLSAFTIFVQEEPAHPVGTPFPGGQIVDEWEGAYLCPARDMADDVPYALCPYCPAAQSTEPTYPEMRARRREQRQRESLANYWTNYKG
;
A
#
# COMPACT_ATOMS: atom_id res chain seq x y z
N MET A 1 44.06 -32.42 32.21
CA MET A 1 43.53 -31.37 33.11
C MET A 1 42.80 -30.36 32.22
N LEU A 2 41.48 -30.53 32.05
CA LEU A 2 40.65 -29.72 31.14
C LEU A 2 40.08 -28.51 31.90
N ILE A 3 40.31 -27.29 31.40
CA ILE A 3 39.65 -26.08 31.87
C ILE A 3 38.43 -25.84 30.97
N ARG A 4 37.23 -25.99 31.54
CA ARG A 4 35.95 -25.63 30.92
C ARG A 4 35.69 -24.13 31.10
N ARG A 5 35.41 -23.42 30.01
CA ARG A 5 34.67 -22.15 29.98
C ARG A 5 33.19 -22.47 29.77
N THR A 6 32.31 -21.91 30.59
CA THR A 6 30.94 -21.44 30.24
C THR A 6 30.16 -21.15 31.53
N ASP A 7 29.90 -19.88 31.85
CA ASP A 7 28.83 -19.52 32.78
C ASP A 7 28.32 -18.09 32.56
N GLY A 8 27.59 -17.90 31.45
CA GLY A 8 26.98 -16.61 31.09
C GLY A 8 25.55 -16.71 30.54
N THR A 9 25.07 -17.91 30.25
CA THR A 9 23.79 -18.16 29.59
C THR A 9 22.62 -18.40 30.56
N MET A 10 22.90 -18.70 31.84
CA MET A 10 21.85 -19.06 32.82
C MET A 10 21.18 -17.87 33.52
N ARG A 11 21.64 -16.62 33.31
CA ARG A 11 21.00 -15.42 33.91
C ARG A 11 19.99 -14.71 33.01
N LEU A 12 20.03 -14.94 31.69
CA LEU A 12 19.10 -14.30 30.73
C LEU A 12 17.75 -15.05 30.63
N VAL A 13 17.76 -16.36 30.82
CA VAL A 13 16.54 -17.20 30.73
C VAL A 13 15.57 -16.89 31.89
N THR A 14 16.09 -16.57 33.08
CA THR A 14 15.28 -16.24 34.26
C THR A 14 14.65 -14.84 34.18
N ILE A 15 15.31 -13.90 33.49
CA ILE A 15 14.78 -12.53 33.29
C ILE A 15 13.66 -12.53 32.24
N LEU A 16 13.81 -13.32 31.17
CA LEU A 16 12.76 -13.52 30.17
C LEU A 16 11.52 -14.25 30.72
N ALA A 17 11.71 -15.18 31.66
CA ALA A 17 10.60 -15.87 32.34
C ALA A 17 9.81 -14.94 33.27
N CYS A 18 10.48 -13.99 33.94
CA CYS A 18 9.82 -13.04 34.85
C CYS A 18 9.01 -11.96 34.10
N ILE A 19 9.47 -11.53 32.92
CA ILE A 19 8.71 -10.61 32.05
C ILE A 19 7.46 -11.28 31.48
N ARG A 20 7.52 -12.60 31.20
CA ARG A 20 6.36 -13.38 30.74
C ARG A 20 5.30 -13.60 31.83
N GLN A 21 5.66 -13.64 33.11
CA GLN A 21 4.70 -13.74 34.22
C GLN A 21 4.08 -12.40 34.64
N LEU A 22 4.75 -11.27 34.40
CA LEU A 22 4.24 -9.93 34.74
C LEU A 22 3.21 -9.37 33.75
N ILE A 23 3.10 -9.96 32.55
CA ILE A 23 2.11 -9.58 31.52
C ILE A 23 1.09 -10.72 31.34
N GLY A 24 0.62 -11.27 32.46
CA GLY A 24 -0.42 -12.29 32.50
C GLY A 24 -1.76 -11.74 31.99
N ARG A 25 -2.08 -12.04 30.74
CA ARG A 25 -3.43 -12.39 30.31
C ARG A 25 -3.35 -13.78 29.67
N GLU A 26 -3.45 -14.80 30.51
CA GLU A 26 -3.90 -16.12 30.05
C GLU A 26 -5.39 -16.03 29.73
N GLY A 27 -5.73 -16.32 28.49
CA GLY A 27 -7.11 -16.39 28.03
C GLY A 27 -7.15 -16.79 26.56
N ARG A 28 -7.11 -18.11 26.33
CA ARG A 28 -7.46 -18.83 25.08
C ARG A 28 -7.31 -18.00 23.79
N ASP A 29 -6.22 -18.25 23.06
CA ASP A 29 -6.10 -17.80 21.67
C ASP A 29 -7.27 -18.38 20.85
N PRO A 30 -8.15 -17.55 20.25
CA PRO A 30 -8.84 -17.96 19.04
C PRO A 30 -7.81 -18.06 17.90
N PRO A 31 -8.12 -18.69 16.76
CA PRO A 31 -7.20 -18.71 15.62
C PRO A 31 -7.09 -17.28 15.08
N GLY A 32 -6.12 -16.53 15.61
CA GLY A 32 -5.87 -15.13 15.28
C GLY A 32 -4.71 -15.03 14.30
N ALA A 33 -4.91 -14.23 13.27
CA ALA A 33 -3.94 -13.94 12.23
C ALA A 33 -2.58 -13.52 12.83
N GLY A 34 -1.53 -14.28 12.52
CA GLY A 34 -0.17 -13.96 12.94
C GLY A 34 0.35 -12.68 12.27
N PRO A 35 1.45 -12.08 12.77
CA PRO A 35 2.04 -10.86 12.17
C PRO A 35 2.29 -10.95 10.66
N GLY A 36 2.60 -12.14 10.14
CA GLY A 36 2.81 -12.38 8.71
C GLY A 36 1.54 -12.30 7.85
N GLU A 37 0.38 -12.68 8.40
CA GLU A 37 -0.90 -12.60 7.69
C GLU A 37 -1.37 -11.15 7.55
N VAL A 38 -1.12 -10.32 8.57
CA VAL A 38 -1.39 -8.87 8.49
C VAL A 38 -0.47 -8.19 7.47
N CYS A 39 0.82 -8.53 7.41
CA CYS A 39 1.71 -8.01 6.36
C CYS A 39 1.24 -8.42 4.96
N SER A 40 0.78 -9.66 4.79
CA SER A 40 0.23 -10.13 3.51
C SER A 40 -1.02 -9.36 3.11
N LEU A 41 -1.91 -9.06 4.06
CA LEU A 41 -3.11 -8.23 3.82
C LEU A 41 -2.78 -6.78 3.44
N LEU A 42 -1.63 -6.24 3.82
CA LEU A 42 -1.22 -4.90 3.39
C LEU A 42 -0.55 -4.94 2.02
N ILE A 43 0.40 -5.85 1.84
CA ILE A 43 1.15 -6.00 0.58
C ILE A 43 0.23 -6.46 -0.56
N ASN A 44 -0.81 -7.24 -0.21
CA ASN A 44 -1.83 -7.71 -1.13
C ASN A 44 -3.25 -7.61 -0.54
N THR A 45 -3.70 -6.36 -0.37
CA THR A 45 -5.04 -5.91 0.10
C THR A 45 -6.24 -6.73 -0.41
N PHE A 46 -6.12 -7.35 -1.60
CA PHE A 46 -7.22 -8.07 -2.25
C PHE A 46 -6.92 -9.55 -2.58
N ALA A 47 -5.77 -10.11 -2.17
CA ALA A 47 -5.57 -11.56 -2.27
C ALA A 47 -6.60 -12.34 -1.43
N GLY A 48 -7.02 -13.50 -1.95
CA GLY A 48 -7.69 -14.53 -1.16
C GLY A 48 -9.21 -14.49 -1.01
N ASP A 49 -9.98 -13.80 -1.85
CA ASP A 49 -11.45 -13.77 -1.65
C ASP A 49 -12.15 -15.09 -2.02
N SER A 50 -12.80 -15.72 -1.02
CA SER A 50 -13.68 -16.89 -1.11
C SER A 50 -15.15 -16.54 -0.84
N GLY A 51 -15.86 -15.91 -1.80
CA GLY A 51 -17.32 -15.81 -1.72
C GLY A 51 -18.04 -15.08 -2.86
N GLU A 52 -18.99 -15.82 -3.47
CA GLU A 52 -20.23 -15.55 -4.24
C GLU A 52 -20.31 -14.56 -5.43
N GLU A 53 -21.15 -15.00 -6.38
CA GLU A 53 -21.18 -14.78 -7.82
C GLU A 53 -22.10 -13.63 -8.28
N GLY A 54 -21.79 -13.06 -9.44
CA GLY A 54 -22.73 -12.36 -10.31
C GLY A 54 -22.31 -12.56 -11.77
N GLU A 55 -23.16 -13.21 -12.57
CA GLU A 55 -22.95 -13.40 -14.01
C GLU A 55 -23.32 -12.12 -14.77
N HIS A 56 -22.32 -11.40 -15.29
CA HIS A 56 -22.50 -10.39 -16.33
C HIS A 56 -21.30 -10.43 -17.30
N GLU A 57 -21.56 -10.63 -18.60
CA GLU A 57 -20.57 -10.48 -19.69
C GLU A 57 -20.37 -8.99 -19.98
N GLU A 58 -19.45 -8.34 -19.26
CA GLU A 58 -19.22 -6.88 -19.23
C GLU A 58 -17.72 -6.62 -18.89
N PRO A 59 -17.18 -5.39 -19.03
CA PRO A 59 -15.75 -5.07 -18.85
C PRO A 59 -15.14 -5.73 -17.61
N GLY A 60 -14.08 -6.50 -17.83
CA GLY A 60 -13.51 -7.41 -16.83
C GLY A 60 -13.02 -8.76 -17.38
N SER A 61 -13.29 -9.08 -18.66
CA SER A 61 -12.73 -10.29 -19.26
C SER A 61 -11.20 -10.22 -19.31
N ALA A 62 -10.53 -11.35 -19.07
CA ALA A 62 -9.06 -11.40 -19.05
C ALA A 62 -8.42 -10.89 -20.36
N GLU A 63 -9.10 -11.02 -21.51
CA GLU A 63 -8.60 -10.47 -22.78
C GLU A 63 -8.77 -8.95 -22.89
N ALA A 64 -9.89 -8.40 -22.40
CA ALA A 64 -10.08 -6.95 -22.34
C ALA A 64 -9.00 -6.32 -21.45
N ILE A 65 -8.76 -6.90 -20.27
CA ILE A 65 -7.71 -6.46 -19.35
C ILE A 65 -6.32 -6.54 -20.00
N ARG A 66 -5.97 -7.65 -20.67
CA ARG A 66 -4.70 -7.75 -21.42
C ARG A 66 -4.57 -6.68 -22.51
N THR A 67 -5.66 -6.37 -23.20
CA THR A 67 -5.67 -5.32 -24.24
C THR A 67 -5.45 -3.94 -23.62
N ALA A 68 -6.10 -3.65 -22.50
CA ALA A 68 -5.90 -2.41 -21.76
C ALA A 68 -4.46 -2.28 -21.23
N CYS A 69 -3.88 -3.36 -20.68
CA CYS A 69 -2.48 -3.41 -20.26
C CYS A 69 -1.53 -3.08 -21.42
N ARG A 70 -1.74 -3.65 -22.62
CA ARG A 70 -0.95 -3.32 -23.82
C ARG A 70 -1.07 -1.85 -24.22
N ARG A 71 -2.26 -1.26 -24.08
CA ARG A 71 -2.45 0.18 -24.33
C ARG A 71 -1.68 1.02 -23.33
N MET A 72 -1.72 0.68 -22.04
CA MET A 72 -0.96 1.37 -20.99
C MET A 72 0.56 1.28 -21.23
N GLN A 73 1.07 0.11 -21.65
CA GLN A 73 2.49 -0.07 -22.01
C GLN A 73 2.94 0.85 -23.16
N GLY A 74 2.01 1.18 -24.07
CA GLY A 74 2.27 2.09 -25.20
C GLY A 74 2.07 3.58 -24.89
N ALA A 75 1.80 3.96 -23.64
CA ALA A 75 1.66 5.36 -23.27
C ALA A 75 3.01 6.07 -23.32
N GLU A 76 3.14 7.09 -24.17
CA GLU A 76 4.37 7.88 -24.30
C GLU A 76 4.50 8.92 -23.19
N THR A 77 3.37 9.41 -22.70
CA THR A 77 3.30 10.43 -21.66
C THR A 77 2.39 10.02 -20.49
N LYS A 78 2.60 10.62 -19.32
CA LYS A 78 1.70 10.46 -18.15
C LYS A 78 0.27 10.90 -18.48
N GLY A 79 0.11 11.90 -19.36
CA GLY A 79 -1.20 12.33 -19.87
C GLY A 79 -1.89 11.26 -20.70
N ASP A 80 -1.16 10.55 -21.55
CA ASP A 80 -1.70 9.41 -22.32
C ASP A 80 -2.12 8.29 -21.39
N LEU A 81 -1.27 7.95 -20.42
CA LEU A 81 -1.54 6.95 -19.41
C LEU A 81 -2.79 7.29 -18.61
N LEU A 82 -2.92 8.53 -18.11
CA LEU A 82 -4.09 9.02 -17.38
C LEU A 82 -5.37 8.84 -18.19
N ARG A 83 -5.35 9.17 -19.49
CA ARG A 83 -6.54 9.01 -20.36
C ARG A 83 -6.91 7.55 -20.56
N ILE A 84 -5.92 6.66 -20.68
CA ILE A 84 -6.16 5.21 -20.80
C ILE A 84 -6.77 4.69 -19.49
N ILE A 85 -6.16 4.96 -18.34
CA ILE A 85 -6.66 4.51 -17.03
C ILE A 85 -8.07 5.07 -16.79
N ALA A 86 -8.31 6.34 -17.06
CA ALA A 86 -9.64 6.94 -16.90
C ALA A 86 -10.70 6.30 -17.79
N GLY A 87 -10.35 5.88 -19.01
CA GLY A 87 -11.24 5.13 -19.89
C GLY A 87 -11.61 3.76 -19.32
N GLU A 88 -10.65 3.04 -18.73
CA GLU A 88 -10.91 1.73 -18.11
C GLU A 88 -11.69 1.88 -16.78
N VAL A 89 -11.35 2.87 -15.96
CA VAL A 89 -12.05 3.16 -14.69
C VAL A 89 -13.49 3.61 -14.91
N ALA A 90 -13.83 4.20 -16.06
CA ALA A 90 -15.20 4.59 -16.39
C ALA A 90 -16.18 3.39 -16.49
N ALA A 91 -15.67 2.17 -16.58
CA ALA A 91 -16.47 0.95 -16.51
C ALA A 91 -16.97 0.62 -15.09
N PHE A 92 -16.44 1.30 -14.07
CA PHE A 92 -16.74 1.08 -12.66
C PHE A 92 -17.56 2.24 -12.10
N ASP A 93 -18.57 1.92 -11.30
CA ASP A 93 -19.40 2.94 -10.65
C ASP A 93 -19.08 3.06 -9.15
N LEU A 94 -19.84 3.91 -8.45
CA LEU A 94 -19.67 4.09 -7.01
C LEU A 94 -19.99 2.82 -6.22
N HIS A 95 -20.94 2.01 -6.69
CA HIS A 95 -21.30 0.75 -6.03
C HIS A 95 -20.14 -0.25 -6.12
N ASP A 96 -19.42 -0.31 -7.24
CA ASP A 96 -18.20 -1.12 -7.35
C ASP A 96 -17.15 -0.72 -6.29
N LEU A 97 -16.91 0.59 -6.10
CA LEU A 97 -15.97 1.11 -5.10
C LEU A 97 -16.43 0.81 -3.66
N GLU A 98 -17.71 1.00 -3.37
CA GLU A 98 -18.31 0.69 -2.06
C GLU A 98 -18.24 -0.81 -1.76
N ALA A 99 -18.53 -1.66 -2.75
CA ALA A 99 -18.43 -3.10 -2.61
C ALA A 99 -16.99 -3.55 -2.35
N MET A 100 -16.02 -2.95 -3.06
CA MET A 100 -14.58 -3.20 -2.86
C MET A 100 -14.15 -2.81 -1.43
N ASN A 101 -14.57 -1.64 -0.96
CA ASN A 101 -14.29 -1.18 0.41
C ASN A 101 -14.96 -2.09 1.47
N ALA A 102 -16.23 -2.46 1.27
CA ALA A 102 -16.96 -3.33 2.20
C ALA A 102 -16.35 -4.73 2.30
N ARG A 103 -15.85 -5.29 1.18
CA ARG A 103 -15.08 -6.54 1.18
C ARG A 103 -13.82 -6.42 2.04
N PHE A 104 -13.08 -5.32 1.90
CA PHE A 104 -11.90 -5.08 2.71
C PHE A 104 -12.23 -4.93 4.20
N GLU A 105 -13.28 -4.15 4.54
CA GLU A 105 -13.77 -3.99 5.92
C GLU A 105 -14.08 -5.33 6.60
N ARG A 106 -14.72 -6.26 5.88
CA ARG A 106 -14.97 -7.61 6.39
C ARG A 106 -13.68 -8.38 6.65
N LYS A 107 -12.70 -8.31 5.72
CA LYS A 107 -11.40 -8.99 5.86
C LYS A 107 -10.64 -8.53 7.09
N VAL A 108 -10.66 -7.25 7.41
CA VAL A 108 -9.91 -6.68 8.56
C VAL A 108 -10.73 -6.62 9.86
N SER A 109 -11.97 -7.13 9.87
CA SER A 109 -12.88 -7.04 11.02
C SER A 109 -12.31 -7.64 12.32
N HIS A 110 -11.46 -8.66 12.20
CA HIS A 110 -10.81 -9.35 13.30
C HIS A 110 -9.61 -8.60 13.91
N LEU A 111 -9.15 -7.51 13.28
CA LEU A 111 -8.00 -6.75 13.74
C LEU A 111 -8.34 -5.84 14.94
N PRO A 112 -7.35 -5.48 15.78
CA PRO A 112 -7.54 -4.55 16.89
C PRO A 112 -8.08 -3.19 16.42
N GLU A 113 -9.11 -2.67 17.10
CA GLU A 113 -9.87 -1.47 16.70
C GLU A 113 -8.99 -0.28 16.29
N GLY A 114 -8.06 0.17 17.15
CA GLY A 114 -7.21 1.32 16.83
C GLY A 114 -6.20 1.10 15.68
N TYR A 115 -5.89 -0.15 15.32
CA TYR A 115 -5.10 -0.47 14.13
C TYR A 115 -6.00 -0.55 12.89
N ARG A 116 -7.11 -1.28 13.02
CA ARG A 116 -8.12 -1.47 11.98
C ARG A 116 -8.66 -0.14 11.47
N ASP A 117 -9.03 0.77 12.36
CA ASP A 117 -9.68 2.02 11.96
C ASP A 117 -8.74 2.92 11.16
N ARG A 118 -7.45 2.98 11.55
CA ARG A 118 -6.41 3.70 10.79
C ARG A 118 -6.13 3.04 9.44
N LEU A 119 -6.12 1.70 9.38
CA LEU A 119 -5.97 0.98 8.13
C LEU A 119 -7.15 1.23 7.18
N LEU A 120 -8.37 1.23 7.70
CA LEU A 120 -9.58 1.53 6.93
C LEU A 120 -9.58 2.97 6.41
N GLU A 121 -9.08 3.93 7.17
CA GLU A 121 -8.88 5.31 6.71
C GLU A 121 -7.95 5.35 5.49
N SER A 122 -6.80 4.69 5.56
CA SER A 122 -5.84 4.63 4.46
C SER A 122 -6.40 3.92 3.23
N VAL A 123 -7.11 2.80 3.40
CA VAL A 123 -7.72 2.10 2.26
C VAL A 123 -8.85 2.91 1.63
N ARG A 124 -9.64 3.67 2.41
CA ARG A 124 -10.62 4.59 1.82
C ARG A 124 -9.96 5.68 0.99
N GLU A 125 -8.78 6.15 1.38
CA GLU A 125 -7.99 7.08 0.57
C GLU A 125 -7.47 6.41 -0.73
N GLU A 126 -6.95 5.17 -0.64
CA GLU A 126 -6.55 4.37 -1.80
C GLU A 126 -7.68 4.16 -2.81
N ILE A 127 -8.90 3.98 -2.32
CA ILE A 127 -10.06 3.67 -3.15
C ILE A 127 -10.73 4.96 -3.64
N PHE A 128 -11.32 5.73 -2.73
CA PHE A 128 -12.21 6.82 -3.08
C PHE A 128 -11.45 8.09 -3.45
N SER A 129 -10.40 8.44 -2.70
CA SER A 129 -9.62 9.65 -3.00
C SER A 129 -8.83 9.48 -4.30
N ALA A 130 -8.20 8.33 -4.53
CA ALA A 130 -7.51 8.05 -5.80
C ALA A 130 -8.48 8.10 -6.99
N HIS A 131 -9.63 7.42 -6.89
CA HIS A 131 -10.64 7.46 -7.94
C HIS A 131 -11.14 8.89 -8.23
N HIS A 132 -11.45 9.66 -7.19
CA HIS A 132 -11.92 11.03 -7.34
C HIS A 132 -10.86 11.92 -7.99
N ARG A 133 -9.60 11.84 -7.55
CA ARG A 133 -8.47 12.60 -8.11
C ARG A 133 -8.22 12.24 -9.56
N LEU A 134 -8.30 10.96 -9.91
CA LEU A 134 -8.17 10.46 -11.27
C LEU A 134 -9.23 11.10 -12.18
N LEU A 135 -10.50 11.08 -11.79
CA LEU A 135 -11.59 11.65 -12.59
C LEU A 135 -11.45 13.17 -12.74
N LEU A 136 -11.11 13.87 -11.65
CA LEU A 136 -10.89 15.31 -11.70
C LEU A 136 -9.73 15.68 -12.62
N LEU A 137 -8.60 14.99 -12.50
CA LEU A 137 -7.41 15.26 -13.29
C LEU A 137 -7.67 14.98 -14.77
N SER A 138 -8.32 13.86 -15.08
CA SER A 138 -8.68 13.48 -16.45
C SER A 138 -9.61 14.51 -17.11
N ARG A 139 -10.63 14.99 -16.39
CA ARG A 139 -11.61 15.97 -16.90
C ARG A 139 -11.03 17.37 -17.09
N ASN A 140 -10.07 17.75 -16.26
CA ASN A 140 -9.43 19.07 -16.34
C ASN A 140 -8.31 19.14 -17.38
N GLY A 141 -8.10 18.07 -18.17
CA GLY A 141 -7.07 18.03 -19.21
C GLY A 141 -5.67 17.72 -18.70
N GLY A 142 -5.54 17.13 -17.50
CA GLY A 142 -4.27 16.77 -16.88
C GLY A 142 -3.79 17.77 -15.81
N GLY A 143 -2.57 17.55 -15.32
CA GLY A 143 -1.89 18.38 -14.34
C GLY A 143 -0.49 18.81 -14.77
N GLN A 144 0.34 19.16 -13.80
CA GLN A 144 1.76 19.42 -14.06
C GLN A 144 2.47 18.14 -14.53
N ARG A 145 3.50 18.28 -15.37
CA ARG A 145 4.38 17.18 -15.81
C ARG A 145 3.66 16.06 -16.60
N MET A 146 2.49 16.33 -17.19
CA MET A 146 1.76 15.31 -17.97
C MET A 146 2.44 14.93 -19.28
N ASP A 147 3.26 15.80 -19.86
CA ASP A 147 4.02 15.54 -21.08
C ASP A 147 5.28 14.67 -20.82
N GLU A 148 5.61 14.43 -19.55
CA GLU A 148 6.73 13.56 -19.21
C GLU A 148 6.36 12.08 -19.42
N PRO A 149 7.34 11.23 -19.75
CA PRO A 149 7.10 9.79 -19.79
C PRO A 149 6.78 9.24 -18.39
N PRO A 150 5.94 8.19 -18.29
CA PRO A 150 5.79 7.45 -17.05
C PRO A 150 7.09 6.72 -16.69
N ASP A 151 7.21 6.30 -15.42
CA ASP A 151 8.35 5.51 -14.98
C ASP A 151 8.50 4.21 -15.82
N PRO A 152 9.73 3.82 -16.24
CA PRO A 152 9.94 2.61 -17.04
C PRO A 152 9.40 1.31 -16.43
N ALA A 153 9.21 1.26 -15.10
CA ALA A 153 8.61 0.12 -14.42
C ALA A 153 7.14 -0.14 -14.82
N LEU A 154 6.48 0.80 -15.51
CA LEU A 154 5.12 0.65 -16.02
C LEU A 154 4.94 -0.60 -16.90
N ASP A 155 5.95 -0.94 -17.71
CA ASP A 155 5.87 -2.09 -18.60
C ASP A 155 5.75 -3.41 -17.83
N ALA A 156 6.65 -3.59 -16.85
CA ALA A 156 6.63 -4.74 -15.96
C ALA A 156 5.37 -4.76 -15.07
N TYR A 157 4.89 -3.59 -14.65
CA TYR A 157 3.64 -3.47 -13.91
C TYR A 157 2.45 -3.95 -14.73
N CYS A 158 2.30 -3.48 -15.98
CA CYS A 158 1.20 -3.88 -16.85
C CYS A 158 1.21 -5.38 -17.16
N SER A 159 2.41 -5.95 -17.35
CA SER A 159 2.60 -7.40 -17.51
C SER A 159 2.12 -8.17 -16.27
N MET A 160 2.50 -7.70 -15.08
CA MET A 160 2.07 -8.28 -13.81
C MET A 160 0.54 -8.21 -13.65
N VAL A 161 -0.08 -7.07 -13.93
CA VAL A 161 -1.54 -6.89 -13.84
C VAL A 161 -2.27 -7.84 -14.79
N ALA A 162 -1.80 -7.94 -16.04
CA ALA A 162 -2.36 -8.84 -17.04
C ALA A 162 -2.30 -10.31 -16.58
N GLU A 163 -1.17 -10.73 -16.00
CA GLU A 163 -1.00 -12.07 -15.46
C GLU A 163 -1.90 -12.31 -14.24
N ALA A 164 -1.88 -11.41 -13.26
CA ALA A 164 -2.64 -11.49 -12.02
C ALA A 164 -4.15 -11.61 -12.30
N CYS A 165 -4.68 -10.76 -13.18
CA CYS A 165 -6.09 -10.79 -13.55
C CYS A 165 -6.44 -12.02 -14.39
N THR A 166 -5.53 -12.51 -15.25
CA THR A 166 -5.75 -13.76 -15.99
C THR A 166 -5.77 -14.97 -15.06
N ALA A 167 -4.88 -15.02 -14.07
CA ALA A 167 -4.88 -16.06 -13.05
C ALA A 167 -6.17 -16.00 -12.22
N LYS A 168 -6.56 -14.80 -11.77
CA LYS A 168 -7.80 -14.59 -11.01
C LYS A 168 -9.04 -15.01 -11.79
N ALA A 169 -9.12 -14.68 -13.08
CA ALA A 169 -10.21 -15.04 -13.98
C ALA A 169 -10.45 -16.56 -14.12
N ARG A 170 -9.47 -17.40 -13.80
CA ARG A 170 -9.65 -18.87 -13.78
C ARG A 170 -10.45 -19.32 -12.56
N GLU A 171 -10.46 -18.53 -11.51
CA GLU A 171 -11.15 -18.82 -10.26
C GLU A 171 -12.46 -18.03 -10.16
N LYS A 172 -12.42 -16.71 -10.44
CA LYS A 172 -13.48 -15.73 -10.16
C LYS A 172 -13.37 -14.52 -11.06
N ASP A 173 -14.38 -13.66 -11.01
CA ASP A 173 -14.31 -12.34 -11.64
C ASP A 173 -13.07 -11.54 -11.16
N PRO A 174 -12.17 -11.10 -12.07
CA PRO A 174 -11.01 -10.30 -11.72
C PRO A 174 -11.31 -8.80 -11.56
N ARG A 175 -12.57 -8.36 -11.74
CA ARG A 175 -12.97 -6.94 -11.78
C ARG A 175 -12.45 -6.11 -10.61
N ASP A 176 -12.59 -6.56 -9.37
CA ASP A 176 -12.06 -5.85 -8.19
C ASP A 176 -10.55 -5.74 -8.17
N LEU A 177 -9.89 -6.84 -8.51
CA LEU A 177 -8.43 -6.89 -8.57
C LEU A 177 -7.92 -5.94 -9.65
N TYR A 178 -8.62 -5.87 -10.77
CA TYR A 178 -8.32 -4.95 -11.85
C TYR A 178 -8.54 -3.50 -11.43
N LEU A 179 -9.65 -3.18 -10.77
CA LEU A 179 -9.93 -1.84 -10.24
C LEU A 179 -8.82 -1.37 -9.29
N LYS A 180 -8.41 -2.22 -8.34
CA LYS A 180 -7.26 -1.96 -7.46
C LYS A 180 -6.03 -1.57 -8.28
N TYR A 181 -5.68 -2.38 -9.29
CA TYR A 181 -4.50 -2.12 -10.11
C TYR A 181 -4.62 -0.86 -10.99
N LEU A 182 -5.81 -0.48 -11.43
CA LEU A 182 -6.02 0.78 -12.14
C LEU A 182 -5.79 2.00 -11.22
N LEU A 183 -6.35 1.96 -10.01
CA LEU A 183 -6.16 3.03 -9.03
C LEU A 183 -4.70 3.13 -8.59
N SER A 184 -4.03 1.99 -8.34
CA SER A 184 -2.61 1.98 -8.03
C SER A 184 -1.75 2.47 -9.19
N ALA A 185 -2.08 2.14 -10.44
CA ALA A 185 -1.35 2.64 -11.61
C ALA A 185 -1.40 4.17 -11.71
N PHE A 186 -2.57 4.75 -11.45
CA PHE A 186 -2.74 6.20 -11.39
C PHE A 186 -1.86 6.81 -10.30
N THR A 187 -1.93 6.30 -9.07
CA THR A 187 -1.14 6.83 -7.96
C THR A 187 0.37 6.69 -8.20
N ILE A 188 0.83 5.54 -8.66
CA ILE A 188 2.27 5.24 -8.85
C ILE A 188 2.85 5.97 -10.05
N PHE A 189 2.22 5.87 -11.23
CA PHE A 189 2.85 6.28 -12.49
C PHE A 189 2.41 7.66 -12.99
N VAL A 190 1.23 8.13 -12.57
CA VAL A 190 0.73 9.46 -12.93
C VAL A 190 1.03 10.46 -11.81
N GLN A 191 0.72 10.11 -10.56
CA GLN A 191 0.93 11.00 -9.41
C GLN A 191 2.31 10.88 -8.76
N GLU A 192 3.08 9.82 -9.08
CA GLU A 192 4.39 9.52 -8.45
C GLU A 192 4.29 9.40 -6.92
N GLU A 193 3.15 8.93 -6.44
CA GLU A 193 2.85 8.72 -5.02
C GLU A 193 2.89 7.22 -4.67
N PRO A 194 3.12 6.86 -3.39
CA PRO A 194 3.19 5.47 -2.98
C PRO A 194 1.86 4.73 -3.20
N ALA A 195 1.95 3.42 -3.45
CA ALA A 195 0.79 2.54 -3.56
C ALA A 195 -0.14 2.60 -2.34
N HIS A 196 0.47 2.76 -1.15
CA HIS A 196 -0.23 2.98 0.12
C HIS A 196 -0.02 4.42 0.58
N PRO A 197 -1.08 5.20 0.88
CA PRO A 197 -0.99 6.59 1.27
C PRO A 197 -0.11 6.83 2.49
N VAL A 198 0.46 8.02 2.57
CA VAL A 198 1.27 8.43 3.73
C VAL A 198 0.43 8.38 5.00
N GLY A 199 0.91 7.66 6.01
CA GLY A 199 0.18 7.38 7.24
C GLY A 199 -0.36 5.94 7.33
N THR A 200 -0.36 5.18 6.22
CA THR A 200 -0.82 3.78 6.22
C THR A 200 -0.07 2.96 7.26
N PRO A 201 -0.76 2.31 8.22
CA PRO A 201 -0.12 1.61 9.32
C PRO A 201 0.34 0.20 8.93
N PHE A 202 1.59 -0.11 9.25
CA PHE A 202 2.18 -1.44 9.16
C PHE A 202 2.32 -2.08 10.56
N PRO A 203 2.42 -3.43 10.65
CA PRO A 203 2.64 -4.12 11.91
C PRO A 203 3.87 -3.58 12.66
N GLY A 204 3.79 -3.58 13.99
CA GLY A 204 4.80 -2.95 14.84
C GLY A 204 4.63 -1.43 15.00
N GLY A 205 3.55 -0.84 14.45
CA GLY A 205 3.20 0.57 14.67
C GLY A 205 3.89 1.54 13.71
N GLN A 206 4.63 1.03 12.74
CA GLN A 206 5.25 1.83 11.69
C GLN A 206 4.19 2.33 10.69
N ILE A 207 4.54 3.34 9.90
CA ILE A 207 3.66 3.92 8.88
C ILE A 207 4.44 4.14 7.58
N VAL A 208 3.74 4.28 6.46
CA VAL A 208 4.30 4.97 5.29
C VAL A 208 4.55 6.42 5.69
N ASP A 209 5.77 6.91 5.51
CA ASP A 209 6.16 8.28 5.86
C ASP A 209 6.60 9.06 4.61
N GLU A 210 6.66 10.38 4.76
CA GLU A 210 7.18 11.29 3.75
C GLU A 210 8.16 12.24 4.45
N TRP A 211 9.39 12.25 3.95
CA TRP A 211 10.47 13.07 4.47
C TRP A 211 11.31 13.66 3.35
N GLU A 212 11.48 14.99 3.35
CA GLU A 212 12.28 15.72 2.34
C GLU A 212 11.84 15.48 0.89
N GLY A 213 10.53 15.27 0.68
CA GLY A 213 9.99 14.94 -0.64
C GLY A 213 10.25 13.51 -1.08
N ALA A 214 10.82 12.66 -0.21
CA ALA A 214 10.96 11.23 -0.44
C ALA A 214 9.93 10.45 0.39
N TYR A 215 9.31 9.46 -0.22
CA TYR A 215 8.42 8.52 0.47
C TYR A 215 9.20 7.35 1.04
N LEU A 216 8.89 6.97 2.28
CA LEU A 216 9.52 5.89 3.01
C LEU A 216 8.48 4.83 3.36
N CYS A 217 8.69 3.60 2.92
CA CYS A 217 7.84 2.47 3.24
C CYS A 217 8.61 1.45 4.10
N PRO A 218 8.04 0.99 5.22
CA PRO A 218 8.70 0.02 6.09
C PRO A 218 8.81 -1.38 5.47
N ALA A 219 8.05 -1.66 4.41
CA ALA A 219 7.94 -3.00 3.80
C ALA A 219 8.21 -3.02 2.28
N ARG A 220 8.91 -2.01 1.73
CA ARG A 220 9.18 -1.90 0.28
C ARG A 220 9.91 -3.12 -0.29
N ASP A 221 10.89 -3.63 0.46
CA ASP A 221 11.75 -4.74 0.08
C ASP A 221 11.36 -6.05 0.77
N MET A 222 10.17 -6.10 1.38
CA MET A 222 9.68 -7.26 2.14
C MET A 222 8.60 -8.07 1.39
N ALA A 223 8.43 -7.80 0.09
CA ALA A 223 7.34 -8.36 -0.72
C ALA A 223 7.75 -9.59 -1.54
N ASP A 224 8.99 -10.08 -1.40
CA ASP A 224 9.58 -11.09 -2.30
C ASP A 224 8.76 -12.39 -2.40
N ASP A 225 8.02 -12.74 -1.35
CA ASP A 225 7.19 -13.96 -1.30
C ASP A 225 5.69 -13.71 -1.57
N VAL A 226 5.29 -12.49 -1.97
CA VAL A 226 3.88 -12.14 -2.22
C VAL A 226 3.61 -12.02 -3.72
N PRO A 227 2.91 -12.99 -4.34
CA PRO A 227 2.56 -12.93 -5.75
C PRO A 227 1.78 -11.66 -6.07
N TYR A 228 2.11 -11.04 -7.20
CA TYR A 228 1.42 -9.86 -7.75
C TYR A 228 1.39 -8.65 -6.80
N ALA A 229 2.41 -8.51 -5.95
CA ALA A 229 2.58 -7.37 -5.05
C ALA A 229 2.80 -6.06 -5.82
N LEU A 230 2.30 -4.96 -5.27
CA LEU A 230 2.54 -3.61 -5.79
C LEU A 230 3.93 -3.08 -5.42
N CYS A 231 4.53 -3.62 -4.36
CA CYS A 231 5.77 -3.12 -3.78
C CYS A 231 6.84 -2.89 -4.84
N PRO A 232 7.20 -3.85 -5.73
CA PRO A 232 8.26 -3.68 -6.75
C PRO A 232 8.15 -2.43 -7.62
N TYR A 233 6.95 -1.87 -7.78
CA TYR A 233 6.65 -0.74 -8.64
C TYR A 233 6.42 0.57 -7.87
N CYS A 234 6.30 0.49 -6.54
CA CYS A 234 6.03 1.64 -5.68
C CYS A 234 7.22 2.61 -5.67
N PRO A 235 7.00 3.94 -5.78
CA PRO A 235 8.07 4.94 -5.76
C PRO A 235 8.67 5.15 -4.37
N ALA A 236 8.05 4.63 -3.31
CA ALA A 236 8.60 4.70 -1.96
C ALA A 236 9.89 3.87 -1.84
N ALA A 237 10.87 4.41 -1.13
CA ALA A 237 12.09 3.70 -0.77
C ALA A 237 11.88 2.87 0.51
N GLN A 238 12.65 1.79 0.65
CA GLN A 238 12.71 1.04 1.90
C GLN A 238 13.24 1.95 3.02
N SER A 239 12.49 2.03 4.13
CA SER A 239 12.95 2.79 5.28
C SER A 239 14.16 2.08 5.92
N THR A 240 15.24 2.83 6.14
CA THR A 240 16.46 2.37 6.83
C THR A 240 16.36 2.54 8.35
N GLU A 241 15.41 3.37 8.78
CA GLU A 241 15.02 3.58 10.17
C GLU A 241 13.54 3.25 10.32
N PRO A 242 13.06 2.91 11.53
CA PRO A 242 11.64 2.78 11.78
C PRO A 242 10.90 4.07 11.40
N THR A 243 9.64 3.96 11.00
CA THR A 243 8.79 5.10 10.62
C THR A 243 7.58 5.19 11.54
N TYR A 244 7.76 5.68 12.76
CA TYR A 244 6.64 5.83 13.71
C TYR A 244 5.93 7.18 13.58
N PRO A 245 4.61 7.26 13.85
CA PRO A 245 3.86 8.52 13.84
C PRO A 245 4.49 9.65 14.67
N GLU A 246 5.02 9.32 15.85
CA GLU A 246 5.68 10.29 16.73
C GLU A 246 7.00 10.84 16.16
N MET A 247 7.71 10.06 15.35
CA MET A 247 8.95 10.52 14.71
C MET A 247 8.65 11.48 13.58
N ARG A 248 7.61 11.22 12.79
CA ARG A 248 7.10 12.16 11.78
C ARG A 248 6.72 13.50 12.42
N ALA A 249 6.03 13.47 13.56
CA ALA A 249 5.67 14.68 14.31
C ALA A 249 6.91 15.45 14.79
N ARG A 250 7.87 14.77 15.43
CA ARG A 250 9.12 15.39 15.89
C ARG A 250 9.95 16.00 14.76
N ARG A 251 10.07 15.29 13.63
CA ARG A 251 10.77 15.76 12.44
C ARG A 251 10.13 17.04 11.87
N ARG A 252 8.80 17.13 11.86
CA ARG A 252 8.06 18.36 11.47
C ARG A 252 8.29 19.51 12.46
N GLU A 253 8.27 19.25 13.77
CA GLU A 253 8.57 20.26 14.78
C GLU A 253 10.01 20.80 14.67
N GLN A 254 10.98 19.91 14.46
CA GLN A 254 12.38 20.31 14.28
C GLN A 254 12.54 21.22 13.05
N ARG A 255 11.96 20.85 11.91
CA ARG A 255 11.91 21.71 10.71
C ARG A 255 11.30 23.07 10.97
N GLN A 256 10.19 23.12 11.70
CA GLN A 256 9.54 24.38 12.04
C GLN A 256 10.48 25.25 12.87
N ARG A 257 11.19 24.68 13.85
CA ARG A 257 12.19 25.40 14.66
C ARG A 257 13.37 25.89 13.82
N GLU A 258 13.91 25.05 12.93
CA GLU A 258 15.00 25.42 12.02
C GLU A 258 14.57 26.53 11.05
N SER A 259 13.38 26.44 10.48
CA SER A 259 12.80 27.48 9.62
C SER A 259 12.64 28.81 10.37
N LEU A 260 12.13 28.79 11.60
CA LEU A 260 12.01 29.98 12.45
C LEU A 260 13.38 30.55 12.84
N ALA A 261 14.36 29.70 13.13
CA ALA A 261 15.73 30.12 13.43
C ALA A 261 16.37 30.80 12.21
N ASN A 262 16.24 30.19 11.02
CA ASN A 262 16.75 30.72 9.75
C ASN A 262 16.07 32.03 9.36
N TYR A 263 14.75 32.17 9.61
CA TYR A 263 14.04 33.43 9.42
C TYR A 263 14.62 34.54 10.31
N TRP A 264 14.88 34.23 11.58
CA TRP A 264 15.44 35.17 12.54
C TRP A 264 16.88 35.57 12.22
N THR A 265 17.72 34.65 11.75
CA THR A 265 19.11 34.94 11.39
C THR A 265 19.24 35.70 10.07
N ASN A 266 18.34 35.48 9.10
CA ASN A 266 18.43 36.12 7.78
C ASN A 266 17.77 37.51 7.69
N TYR A 267 16.80 37.84 8.55
CA TYR A 267 16.07 39.12 8.46
C TYR A 267 16.42 40.16 9.54
N LYS A 268 17.24 39.82 10.54
CA LYS A 268 17.71 40.77 11.58
C LYS A 268 19.24 40.84 11.72
N GLY A 269 19.97 40.53 10.66
CA GLY A 269 21.40 40.81 10.51
C GLY A 269 21.63 42.14 9.83
#